data_AF-F2KNG9-F1
#
_entry.id   AF-F2KNG9-F1
#
_cell.length_a   1.000
_cell.length_b   1.000
_cell.length_c   1.000
_cell.angle_alpha   90.00
_cell.angle_beta   90.00
_cell.angle_gamma   90.00
#
_symmetry.space_group_name_H-M   'P 1'
#
loop_
_entity.id
_entity.type
_entity.pdbx_description
1 polymer ?
#
loop_
_entity_poly.entity_id
_entity_poly.type
_entity_poly.pdbx_seq_one_letter_code
_entity_poly.pdbx_strand_id
1 'polypeptide(L)'
;MAIKKKLSFSKLQKIRNYLSSRKQDRRKVGVLVDGPNMLRKEFNINLQEIREILSEYGDIKAAKVFLNQYASEKLVEAIENQGFEPIVTSGDVDVRMAVEAMEMIYNDAIDAIALVTRDADFKSVLKKAMEMGKETIIIGAEPGFSAALKNSADIAIVLNEEDFVDEMDEEQEEVEYNRSHESVPV
;
A
#
# COMPACT_ATOMS: atom_id res chain seq x y z
N MET A 1 -19.32 -16.71 -8.69
CA MET A 1 -19.10 -15.53 -7.82
C MET A 1 -17.66 -15.64 -7.35
N ALA A 2 -16.77 -14.72 -7.73
CA ALA A 2 -15.40 -14.78 -7.24
C ALA A 2 -15.42 -14.40 -5.77
N ILE A 3 -14.89 -15.27 -4.91
CA ILE A 3 -14.78 -15.01 -3.49
C ILE A 3 -13.78 -13.86 -3.34
N LYS A 4 -14.21 -12.76 -2.75
CA LYS A 4 -13.32 -11.64 -2.42
C LYS A 4 -12.50 -12.07 -1.20
N LYS A 5 -11.17 -12.05 -1.34
CA LYS A 5 -10.28 -12.23 -0.21
C LYS A 5 -9.89 -10.88 0.37
N LYS A 6 -9.62 -10.85 1.67
CA LYS A 6 -9.14 -9.71 2.42
C LYS A 6 -8.02 -10.09 3.36
N LEU A 7 -7.17 -9.12 3.71
CA LEU A 7 -6.15 -9.31 4.71
C LEU A 7 -6.75 -9.78 6.05
N SER A 8 -6.22 -10.87 6.60
CA SER A 8 -6.61 -11.43 7.89
C SER A 8 -6.56 -10.36 8.97
N PHE A 9 -7.56 -10.39 9.85
CA PHE A 9 -7.68 -9.46 10.97
C PHE A 9 -6.42 -9.46 11.84
N SER A 10 -5.86 -10.65 12.10
CA SER A 10 -4.61 -10.84 12.83
C SER A 10 -3.43 -10.10 12.18
N LYS A 11 -3.35 -10.11 10.84
CA LYS A 11 -2.28 -9.41 10.11
C LYS A 11 -2.51 -7.90 10.09
N LEU A 12 -3.74 -7.46 9.82
CA LEU A 12 -4.13 -6.04 9.87
C LEU A 12 -3.78 -5.42 11.22
N GLN A 13 -4.09 -6.12 12.31
CA GLN A 13 -3.85 -5.61 13.65
C GLN A 13 -2.36 -5.53 14.01
N LYS A 14 -1.54 -6.49 13.55
CA LYS A 14 -0.07 -6.40 13.68
C LYS A 14 0.47 -5.18 12.95
N ILE A 15 -0.01 -4.93 11.72
CA ILE A 15 0.37 -3.75 10.93
C ILE A 15 -0.07 -2.47 11.66
N ARG A 16 -1.32 -2.42 12.14
CA ARG A 16 -1.87 -1.29 12.90
C ARG A 16 -1.05 -0.98 14.14
N ASN A 17 -0.71 -2.00 14.94
CA ASN A 17 0.11 -1.84 16.15
C ASN A 17 1.53 -1.35 15.83
N TYR A 18 2.11 -1.85 14.75
CA TYR A 18 3.42 -1.39 14.28
C TYR A 18 3.38 0.08 13.84
N LEU A 19 2.38 0.47 13.05
CA LEU A 19 2.23 1.84 12.56
C LEU A 19 1.85 2.82 13.67
N SER A 20 0.99 2.43 14.61
CA SER A 20 0.57 3.27 15.73
C SER A 20 1.72 3.60 16.70
N SER A 21 2.68 2.68 16.87
CA SER A 21 3.89 2.92 17.68
C SER A 21 4.82 4.01 17.10
N ARG A 22 4.67 4.34 15.81
CA ARG A 22 5.43 5.38 15.09
C ARG A 22 4.68 6.71 14.95
N LYS A 23 3.51 6.81 15.56
CA LYS A 23 2.57 7.93 15.39
C LYS A 23 2.92 9.07 16.35
N GLN A 24 3.73 10.04 15.89
CA GLN A 24 3.89 11.32 16.61
C GLN A 24 2.89 12.39 16.15
N ASP A 25 2.34 12.28 14.93
CA ASP A 25 1.21 13.05 14.39
C ASP A 25 0.62 12.29 13.17
N ARG A 26 -0.63 12.56 12.76
CA ARG A 26 -1.19 11.98 11.52
C ARG A 26 -0.44 12.53 10.31
N ARG A 27 0.54 11.78 9.81
CA ARG A 27 1.36 12.11 8.63
C ARG A 27 0.49 12.33 7.40
N LYS A 28 0.83 13.29 6.54
CA LYS A 28 0.20 13.47 5.23
C LYS A 28 0.89 12.56 4.22
N VAL A 29 0.17 11.57 3.70
CA VAL A 29 0.75 10.49 2.90
C VAL A 29 0.43 10.67 1.41
N GLY A 30 1.46 10.62 0.57
CA GLY A 30 1.32 10.43 -0.88
C GLY A 30 1.50 8.96 -1.22
N VAL A 31 0.56 8.37 -1.97
CA VAL A 31 0.55 6.94 -2.32
C VAL A 31 0.69 6.77 -3.83
N LEU A 32 1.65 5.96 -4.25
CA LEU A 32 1.97 5.68 -5.64
C LEU A 32 2.02 4.17 -5.85
N VAL A 33 1.13 3.66 -6.68
CA VAL A 33 0.97 2.22 -6.92
C VAL A 33 1.40 1.85 -8.32
N ASP A 34 2.31 0.89 -8.40
CA ASP A 34 2.77 0.26 -9.63
C ASP A 34 1.74 -0.78 -10.10
N GLY A 35 0.84 -0.37 -10.99
CA GLY A 35 -0.23 -1.22 -11.50
C GLY A 35 0.28 -2.50 -12.17
N PRO A 36 1.20 -2.44 -13.15
CA PRO A 36 1.74 -3.63 -13.83
C PRO A 36 2.35 -4.67 -12.90
N ASN A 37 2.99 -4.26 -11.80
CA ASN A 37 3.64 -5.19 -10.89
C ASN A 37 2.76 -5.65 -9.72
N MET A 38 1.73 -4.88 -9.34
CA MET A 38 0.90 -5.15 -8.16
C MET A 38 -0.50 -5.67 -8.49
N LEU A 39 -1.12 -5.25 -9.59
CA LEU A 39 -2.51 -5.62 -9.93
C LEU A 39 -2.61 -6.96 -10.68
N ARG A 40 -1.57 -7.79 -10.62
CA ARG A 40 -1.62 -9.12 -11.23
C ARG A 40 -2.47 -10.05 -10.37
N LYS A 41 -3.28 -10.87 -11.03
CA LYS A 41 -4.21 -11.81 -10.36
C LYS A 41 -3.49 -12.76 -9.40
N GLU A 42 -2.24 -13.12 -9.70
CA GLU A 42 -1.43 -14.03 -8.88
C GLU A 42 -1.07 -13.48 -7.49
N PHE A 43 -1.13 -12.15 -7.28
CA PHE A 43 -0.87 -11.56 -5.95
C PHE A 43 -2.13 -11.24 -5.18
N ASN A 44 -3.30 -11.32 -5.83
CA ASN A 44 -4.61 -11.06 -5.24
C ASN A 44 -4.67 -9.79 -4.37
N ILE A 45 -3.98 -8.73 -4.80
CA ILE A 45 -3.86 -7.49 -4.04
C ILE A 45 -5.10 -6.64 -4.24
N ASN A 46 -5.64 -6.16 -3.12
CA ASN A 46 -6.77 -5.24 -3.07
C ASN A 46 -6.28 -3.82 -2.74
N LEU A 47 -6.58 -2.84 -3.60
CA LEU A 47 -6.14 -1.46 -3.37
C LEU A 47 -6.86 -0.82 -2.19
N GLN A 48 -8.10 -1.25 -1.93
CA GLN A 48 -8.87 -0.81 -0.77
C GLN A 48 -8.13 -1.13 0.55
N GLU A 49 -7.55 -2.32 0.66
CA GLU A 49 -6.80 -2.72 1.86
C GLU A 49 -5.50 -1.95 2.01
N ILE A 50 -4.78 -1.72 0.91
CA ILE A 50 -3.60 -0.84 0.91
C ILE A 50 -3.97 0.54 1.44
N ARG A 51 -5.10 1.09 0.98
CA ARG A 51 -5.61 2.39 1.42
C ARG A 51 -5.95 2.38 2.91
N GLU A 52 -6.59 1.32 3.40
CA GLU A 52 -6.95 1.17 4.82
C GLU A 52 -5.70 1.10 5.72
N ILE A 53 -4.73 0.26 5.36
CA ILE A 53 -3.43 0.16 6.04
C ILE A 53 -2.75 1.53 6.15
N LEU A 54 -2.70 2.28 5.04
CA LEU A 54 -2.06 3.59 5.01
C LEU A 54 -2.86 4.67 5.75
N SER A 55 -4.18 4.54 5.82
CA SER A 55 -5.07 5.46 6.55
C SER A 55 -4.93 5.37 8.07
N GLU A 56 -4.52 4.20 8.58
CA GLU A 56 -4.17 3.99 9.99
C GLU A 56 -2.88 4.74 10.38
N TYR A 57 -1.92 4.78 9.44
CA TYR A 57 -0.67 5.51 9.60
C TYR A 57 -0.86 7.03 9.48
N GLY A 58 -1.61 7.50 8.49
CA GLY A 58 -1.75 8.93 8.22
C GLY A 58 -2.94 9.33 7.36
N ASP A 59 -3.02 10.60 7.00
CA ASP A 59 -4.02 11.14 6.08
C ASP A 59 -3.52 11.04 4.64
N ILE A 60 -4.17 10.21 3.84
CA ILE A 60 -3.87 10.11 2.41
C ILE A 60 -4.27 11.42 1.72
N LYS A 61 -3.28 12.13 1.16
CA LYS A 61 -3.48 13.39 0.41
C LYS A 61 -3.53 13.19 -1.09
N ALA A 62 -2.81 12.19 -1.59
CA ALA A 62 -2.84 11.77 -2.97
C ALA A 62 -2.67 10.25 -3.02
N ALA A 63 -3.42 9.60 -3.90
CA ALA A 63 -3.36 8.16 -4.10
C ALA A 63 -3.52 7.87 -5.59
N LYS A 64 -2.43 7.46 -6.24
CA LYS A 64 -2.35 7.30 -7.69
C LYS A 64 -1.94 5.87 -8.04
N VAL A 65 -2.56 5.32 -9.08
CA VAL A 65 -2.21 4.01 -9.64
C VAL A 65 -1.76 4.19 -11.08
N PHE A 66 -0.53 3.77 -11.37
CA PHE A 66 0.04 3.92 -12.71
C PHE A 66 -0.24 2.69 -13.55
N LEU A 67 -0.70 2.93 -14.77
CA LEU A 67 -1.12 1.89 -15.71
C LEU A 67 -0.50 2.15 -17.08
N ASN A 68 -0.26 1.08 -17.82
CA ASN A 68 0.08 1.19 -19.23
C ASN A 68 -1.18 1.55 -20.07
N GLN A 69 -0.95 2.03 -21.29
CA GLN A 69 -2.00 2.45 -22.23
C GLN A 69 -3.03 1.38 -22.61
N TYR A 70 -2.77 0.10 -22.31
CA TYR A 70 -3.66 -1.01 -22.63
C TYR A 70 -4.60 -1.38 -21.47
N ALA A 71 -4.61 -0.59 -20.39
CA ALA A 71 -5.54 -0.78 -19.30
C ALA A 71 -6.99 -0.69 -19.78
N SER A 72 -7.78 -1.72 -19.48
CA SER A 72 -9.20 -1.73 -19.82
C SER A 72 -9.97 -0.69 -19.02
N GLU A 73 -11.02 -0.11 -19.60
CA GLU A 73 -11.91 0.85 -18.92
C GLU A 73 -12.43 0.31 -17.58
N LYS A 74 -12.80 -0.98 -17.51
CA LYS A 74 -13.26 -1.61 -16.25
C LYS A 74 -12.22 -1.59 -15.14
N LEU A 75 -10.94 -1.69 -15.48
CA LEU A 75 -9.85 -1.63 -14.51
C LEU A 75 -9.68 -0.20 -13.98
N VAL A 76 -9.74 0.78 -14.88
CA VAL A 76 -9.71 2.21 -14.54
C VAL A 76 -10.86 2.55 -13.59
N GLU A 77 -12.09 2.15 -13.94
CA GLU A 77 -13.28 2.36 -13.11
C GLU A 77 -13.15 1.66 -11.74
N ALA A 78 -12.62 0.44 -11.70
CA ALA A 78 -12.40 -0.27 -10.44
C ALA A 78 -11.38 0.42 -9.52
N ILE A 79 -10.37 1.08 -10.09
CA ILE A 79 -9.36 1.86 -9.36
C ILE A 79 -9.99 3.13 -8.77
N GLU A 80 -10.77 3.85 -9.58
CA GLU A 80 -11.48 5.06 -9.13
C GLU A 80 -12.46 4.77 -8.00
N ASN A 81 -13.21 3.67 -8.11
CA ASN A 81 -14.15 3.22 -7.08
C ASN A 81 -13.47 2.84 -5.76
N GLN A 82 -12.17 2.50 -5.77
CA GLN A 82 -11.35 2.26 -4.58
C GLN A 82 -10.67 3.56 -4.07
N GLY A 83 -11.02 4.71 -4.65
CA GLY A 83 -10.57 6.03 -4.24
C GLY A 83 -9.18 6.42 -4.76
N PHE A 84 -8.63 5.70 -5.74
CA PHE A 84 -7.36 6.03 -6.36
C PHE A 84 -7.57 6.76 -7.69
N GLU A 85 -6.64 7.64 -8.03
CA GLU A 85 -6.57 8.28 -9.34
C GLU A 85 -5.77 7.37 -10.31
N PRO A 86 -6.39 6.87 -11.40
CA PRO A 86 -5.67 6.09 -12.41
C PRO A 86 -4.86 7.02 -13.33
N ILE A 87 -3.56 6.77 -13.43
CA ILE A 87 -2.65 7.47 -14.35
C ILE A 87 -2.28 6.51 -15.49
N VAL A 88 -2.88 6.72 -16.65
CA VAL A 88 -2.59 5.93 -17.85
C VAL A 88 -1.50 6.62 -18.67
N THR A 89 -0.44 5.89 -19.00
CA THR A 89 0.68 6.39 -19.81
C THR A 89 0.98 5.49 -21.01
N SER A 90 1.35 6.12 -22.13
CA SER A 90 1.87 5.44 -23.32
C SER A 90 3.37 5.15 -23.26
N GLY A 91 4.07 5.78 -22.31
CA GLY A 91 5.49 5.57 -22.05
C GLY A 91 5.73 4.50 -20.99
N ASP A 92 6.97 4.43 -20.54
CA ASP A 92 7.37 3.57 -19.42
C ASP A 92 6.64 4.01 -18.14
N VAL A 93 5.95 3.05 -17.51
CA VAL A 93 5.18 3.27 -16.29
C VAL A 93 6.10 3.63 -15.13
N ASP A 94 7.28 3.02 -15.06
CA ASP A 94 8.23 3.21 -13.96
C ASP A 94 8.81 4.62 -14.01
N VAL A 95 9.14 5.10 -15.22
CA VAL A 95 9.57 6.49 -15.44
C VAL A 95 8.48 7.47 -15.05
N ARG A 96 7.22 7.23 -15.47
CA ARG A 96 6.11 8.13 -15.14
C ARG A 96 5.86 8.18 -13.63
N MET A 97 5.89 7.03 -12.96
CA MET A 97 5.73 6.93 -11.52
C MET A 97 6.89 7.58 -10.77
N ALA A 98 8.14 7.42 -11.22
CA ALA A 98 9.29 8.08 -10.62
C ALA A 98 9.21 9.62 -10.72
N VAL A 99 8.76 10.15 -11.86
CA VAL A 99 8.54 11.60 -12.05
C VAL A 99 7.48 12.11 -11.08
N GLU A 100 6.33 11.42 -10.98
CA GLU A 100 5.28 11.80 -10.03
C GLU A 100 5.77 11.72 -8.58
N ALA A 101 6.57 10.69 -8.25
CA ALA A 101 7.16 10.56 -6.93
C ALA A 101 8.02 11.77 -6.59
N MET A 102 8.82 12.26 -7.55
CA MET A 102 9.60 13.48 -7.35
C MET A 102 8.73 14.70 -7.09
N GLU A 103 7.61 14.86 -7.82
CA GLU A 103 6.66 15.95 -7.56
C GLU A 103 6.08 15.89 -6.13
N MET A 104 5.72 14.70 -5.65
CA MET A 104 5.25 14.51 -4.27
C MET A 104 6.35 14.74 -3.23
N ILE A 105 7.58 14.30 -3.51
CA ILE A 105 8.75 14.49 -2.63
C ILE A 105 9.06 16.00 -2.45
N TYR A 106 8.87 16.82 -3.46
CA TYR A 106 9.07 18.28 -3.35
C TYR A 106 7.84 19.04 -2.82
N ASN A 107 6.74 18.35 -2.53
CA ASN A 107 5.53 18.97 -2.01
C ASN A 107 5.56 19.01 -0.46
N ASP A 108 5.53 20.20 0.13
CA ASP A 108 5.50 20.40 1.59
C ASP A 108 4.18 19.96 2.25
N ALA A 109 3.13 19.71 1.46
CA ALA A 109 1.88 19.12 1.95
C ALA A 109 1.95 17.60 2.11
N ILE A 110 3.08 16.97 1.78
CA ILE A 110 3.32 15.53 1.92
C ILE A 110 4.44 15.32 2.92
N ASP A 111 4.19 14.54 3.97
CA ASP A 111 5.19 14.22 5.01
C ASP A 111 5.81 12.83 4.78
N ALA A 112 5.07 11.93 4.11
CA ALA A 112 5.49 10.57 3.84
C ALA A 112 5.12 10.11 2.41
N ILE A 113 5.98 9.28 1.81
CA ILE A 113 5.76 8.67 0.50
C ILE A 113 5.61 7.16 0.67
N ALA A 114 4.45 6.65 0.25
CA ALA A 114 4.17 5.22 0.16
C ALA A 114 4.29 4.76 -1.30
N LEU A 115 5.32 3.96 -1.57
CA LEU A 115 5.46 3.25 -2.84
C LEU A 115 4.86 1.84 -2.68
N VAL A 116 4.00 1.46 -3.60
CA VAL A 116 3.40 0.12 -3.66
C VAL A 116 3.93 -0.56 -4.91
N THR A 117 5.01 -1.31 -4.75
CA THR A 117 5.72 -1.98 -5.85
C THR A 117 6.58 -3.11 -5.31
N ARG A 118 6.99 -4.02 -6.21
CA ARG A 118 8.02 -5.04 -5.95
C ARG A 118 9.34 -4.70 -6.65
N ASP A 119 9.37 -3.67 -7.49
CA ASP A 119 10.51 -3.34 -8.33
C ASP A 119 11.60 -2.60 -7.55
N ALA A 120 12.80 -3.19 -7.56
CA ALA A 120 13.97 -2.67 -6.86
C ALA A 120 14.51 -1.37 -7.46
N ASP A 121 14.16 -1.02 -8.70
CA ASP A 121 14.63 0.19 -9.37
C ASP A 121 14.12 1.48 -8.69
N PHE A 122 13.01 1.39 -7.95
CA PHE A 122 12.48 2.49 -7.12
C PHE A 122 13.33 2.79 -5.87
N LYS A 123 14.39 2.03 -5.59
CA LYS A 123 15.31 2.32 -4.49
C LYS A 123 15.87 3.74 -4.55
N SER A 124 16.16 4.25 -5.76
CA SER A 124 16.67 5.61 -5.94
C SER A 124 15.65 6.67 -5.53
N VAL A 125 14.36 6.44 -5.79
CA VAL A 125 13.26 7.32 -5.38
C VAL A 125 13.12 7.34 -3.86
N LEU A 126 13.13 6.18 -3.20
CA LEU A 126 13.09 6.09 -1.74
C LEU A 126 14.26 6.83 -1.11
N LYS A 127 15.47 6.61 -1.62
CA LYS A 127 16.66 7.32 -1.14
C LYS A 127 16.50 8.83 -1.25
N LYS A 128 15.96 9.32 -2.37
CA LYS A 128 15.77 10.75 -2.57
C LYS A 128 14.69 11.32 -1.64
N ALA A 129 13.61 10.59 -1.39
CA ALA A 129 12.58 10.97 -0.43
C ALA A 129 13.17 11.13 0.98
N MET A 130 14.00 10.17 1.42
CA MET A 130 14.70 10.24 2.71
C MET A 130 15.66 11.42 2.80
N GLU A 131 16.45 11.68 1.75
CA GLU A 131 17.35 12.84 1.67
C GLU A 131 16.60 14.17 1.82
N MET A 132 15.34 14.22 1.37
CA MET A 132 14.46 15.39 1.46
C MET A 132 13.65 15.43 2.76
N GLY A 133 13.90 14.51 3.69
CA GLY A 133 13.24 14.45 4.99
C GLY A 133 11.81 13.89 4.96
N LYS A 134 11.40 13.24 3.87
CA LYS A 134 10.13 12.50 3.83
C LYS A 134 10.31 11.13 4.47
N GLU A 135 9.32 10.70 5.25
CA GLU A 135 9.28 9.33 5.75
C GLU A 135 8.89 8.38 4.61
N THR A 136 9.55 7.23 4.50
CA THR A 136 9.39 6.33 3.37
C THR A 136 8.71 5.02 3.77
N ILE A 137 7.68 4.68 3.00
CA ILE A 137 6.91 3.44 3.17
C ILE A 137 7.00 2.65 1.87
N ILE A 138 7.36 1.38 1.97
CA ILE A 138 7.28 0.43 0.86
C ILE A 138 6.26 -0.65 1.20
N ILE A 139 5.32 -0.88 0.30
CA ILE A 139 4.37 -1.99 0.37
C ILE A 139 4.63 -2.90 -0.83
N GLY A 140 5.06 -4.12 -0.55
CA GLY A 140 5.31 -5.13 -1.58
C GLY A 140 4.62 -6.44 -1.26
N ALA A 141 4.59 -7.34 -2.23
CA ALA A 141 3.99 -8.67 -2.08
C ALA A 141 4.98 -9.79 -2.42
N GLU A 142 4.86 -10.94 -1.76
CA GLU A 142 5.59 -12.15 -2.14
C GLU A 142 4.79 -13.01 -3.14
N PRO A 143 5.47 -13.80 -4.00
CA PRO A 143 6.93 -13.89 -4.15
C PRO A 143 7.52 -12.71 -4.94
N GLY A 144 8.79 -12.42 -4.68
CA GLY A 144 9.61 -11.52 -5.51
C GLY A 144 9.79 -10.12 -4.93
N PHE A 145 9.48 -9.92 -3.64
CA PHE A 145 9.74 -8.63 -3.01
C PHE A 145 11.21 -8.53 -2.54
N SER A 146 11.97 -7.68 -3.22
CA SER A 146 13.41 -7.52 -2.99
C SER A 146 13.77 -7.15 -1.54
N ALA A 147 14.66 -7.93 -0.93
CA ALA A 147 15.23 -7.63 0.39
C ALA A 147 15.97 -6.29 0.40
N ALA A 148 16.62 -5.92 -0.70
CA ALA A 148 17.31 -4.64 -0.82
C ALA A 148 16.33 -3.47 -0.78
N LEU A 149 15.13 -3.62 -1.35
CA LEU A 149 14.09 -2.60 -1.34
C LEU A 149 13.46 -2.46 0.04
N LYS A 150 13.16 -3.58 0.71
CA LYS A 150 12.69 -3.61 2.11
C LYS A 150 13.63 -2.84 3.05
N ASN A 151 14.94 -3.03 2.90
CA ASN A 151 15.96 -2.38 3.74
C ASN A 151 16.23 -0.91 3.37
N SER A 152 15.63 -0.40 2.29
CA SER A 152 15.85 0.98 1.80
C SER A 152 14.75 1.95 2.21
N ALA A 153 13.72 1.49 2.94
CA ALA A 153 12.62 2.31 3.43
C ALA A 153 12.58 2.33 4.97
N ASP A 154 11.99 3.38 5.55
CA ASP A 154 11.79 3.50 6.99
C ASP A 154 10.77 2.47 7.53
N ILE A 155 9.78 2.17 6.70
CA ILE A 155 8.66 1.27 6.96
C ILE A 155 8.51 0.33 5.76
N ALA A 156 8.57 -0.98 5.99
CA ALA A 156 8.34 -2.00 4.98
C ALA A 156 7.16 -2.89 5.39
N ILE A 157 6.15 -2.96 4.53
CA ILE A 157 4.96 -3.81 4.71
C ILE A 157 5.01 -4.89 3.64
N VAL A 158 4.99 -6.14 4.07
CA VAL A 158 5.03 -7.32 3.19
C VAL A 158 3.67 -8.01 3.26
N LEU A 159 3.02 -8.11 2.11
CA LEU A 159 1.78 -8.83 1.90
C LEU A 159 2.08 -10.22 1.31
N ASN A 160 1.55 -11.27 1.91
CA ASN A 160 1.66 -12.65 1.42
C ASN A 160 0.28 -13.16 1.04
N GLU A 161 0.19 -14.12 0.12
CA GLU A 161 -1.11 -14.71 -0.25
C GLU A 161 -1.83 -15.33 0.96
N GLU A 162 -1.08 -15.95 1.88
CA GLU A 162 -1.59 -16.52 3.13
C GLU A 162 -2.14 -15.47 4.10
N ASP A 163 -1.74 -14.20 3.93
CA ASP A 163 -2.32 -13.13 4.72
C ASP A 163 -3.75 -12.81 4.25
N PHE A 164 -4.22 -13.30 3.10
CA PHE A 164 -5.56 -13.02 2.59
C PHE A 164 -6.51 -14.20 2.79
N VAL A 165 -7.55 -13.98 3.59
CA VAL A 165 -8.63 -14.93 3.90
C VAL A 165 -9.93 -14.53 3.20
N ASP A 166 -10.87 -15.44 3.06
CA ASP A 166 -12.18 -15.12 2.49
C ASP A 166 -12.96 -14.16 3.41
N GLU A 167 -13.76 -13.24 2.85
CA GLU A 167 -14.53 -12.25 3.64
C GLU A 167 -15.34 -12.86 4.80
N MET A 168 -15.93 -14.05 4.60
CA MET A 168 -16.69 -14.76 5.64
C MET A 168 -15.81 -15.33 6.77
N ASP A 169 -14.56 -15.64 6.47
CA ASP A 169 -13.59 -16.16 7.44
C ASP A 169 -12.96 -15.00 8.22
N GLU A 170 -12.74 -13.84 7.59
CA GLU A 170 -12.32 -12.61 8.25
C GLU A 170 -13.31 -12.18 9.35
N GLU A 171 -14.62 -12.14 9.04
CA GLU A 171 -15.65 -11.76 10.01
C GLU A 171 -15.67 -12.71 11.23
N GLN A 172 -15.43 -14.00 11.02
CA GLN A 172 -15.32 -14.97 12.10
C GLN A 172 -14.06 -14.77 12.94
N GLU A 173 -12.92 -14.52 12.28
CA GLU A 173 -11.64 -14.26 12.93
C GLU A 173 -11.70 -12.99 13.80
N GLU A 174 -12.36 -11.92 13.32
CA GLU A 174 -12.58 -10.69 14.09
C GLU A 174 -13.45 -10.94 15.34
N VAL A 175 -14.54 -11.70 15.20
CA VAL A 175 -15.41 -12.05 16.34
C VAL A 175 -14.67 -12.88 17.38
N GLU A 176 -13.87 -13.86 16.96
CA GLU A 176 -13.06 -14.70 17.85
C GLU A 176 -11.94 -13.90 18.53
N TYR A 177 -11.29 -13.01 17.78
CA TYR A 177 -10.29 -12.09 18.30
C TYR A 177 -10.86 -11.17 19.39
N ASN A 178 -12.00 -10.53 19.12
CA ASN A 178 -12.63 -9.62 20.09
C ASN A 178 -13.09 -10.37 21.35
N ARG A 179 -13.66 -11.58 21.21
CA ARG A 179 -14.05 -12.43 22.35
C ARG A 179 -12.87 -12.83 23.24
N SER A 180 -11.71 -13.12 22.64
CA SER A 180 -10.51 -13.50 23.39
C SER A 180 -9.84 -12.32 24.11
N HIS A 181 -10.11 -11.08 23.67
CA HIS A 181 -9.49 -9.85 24.21
C HIS A 181 -10.43 -9.00 25.08
N GLU A 182 -11.73 -9.32 25.17
CA GLU A 182 -12.69 -8.70 26.11
C GLU A 182 -12.58 -9.18 27.58
N SER A 183 -11.63 -10.08 27.89
CA SER A 183 -11.47 -10.67 29.24
C SER A 183 -10.35 -10.07 30.10
N VAL A 184 -9.97 -8.81 29.85
CA VAL A 184 -9.18 -8.03 30.82
C VAL A 184 -10.14 -7.07 31.55
N PRO A 185 -10.58 -7.40 32.77
CA PRO A 185 -11.33 -6.43 33.57
C PRO A 185 -10.43 -5.22 33.86
N VAL A 186 -11.03 -4.03 33.72
CA VAL A 186 -10.48 -2.73 34.15
C VAL A 186 -10.07 -2.78 35.62
#